data_AF-A0A7G8GKC2-F1
#
_entry.id   AF-A0A7G8GKC2-F1
#
_cell.length_a   1.000
_cell.length_b   1.000
_cell.length_c   1.000
_cell.angle_alpha   90.00
_cell.angle_beta   90.00
_cell.angle_gamma   90.00
#
_symmetry.space_group_name_H-M   'P 1'
#
loop_
_entity.id
_entity.type
_entity.pdbx_description
1 polymer ?
#
loop_
_entity_poly.entity_id
_entity_poly.type
_entity_poly.pdbx_seq_one_letter_code
_entity_poly.pdbx_strand_id
1 'polypeptide(L)' 'MTPADRPDARRRTLISSLQLRYSEAQKRGDAKAKLVLFREAVYLGIQPQLFTDDH' A
#
# COMPACT_ATOMS: atom_id res chain seq x y z
N MET A 1 6.83 15.40 20.47
CA MET A 1 6.04 14.84 19.35
C MET A 1 5.71 15.99 18.41
N THR A 2 6.52 16.19 17.37
CA THR A 2 6.39 17.33 16.44
C THR A 2 5.26 17.08 15.44
N PRO A 3 4.53 18.12 14.99
CA PRO A 3 3.42 17.98 14.04
C PRO A 3 3.84 17.40 12.67
N ALA A 4 5.13 17.42 12.34
CA ALA A 4 5.69 16.82 11.13
C ALA A 4 5.71 15.27 11.13
N ASP A 5 5.64 14.63 12.30
CA ASP A 5 5.70 13.15 12.45
C ASP A 5 4.36 12.47 12.08
N ARG A 6 3.26 13.22 12.22
CA ARG A 6 1.88 12.73 12.00
C ARG A 6 1.57 12.34 10.54
N PRO A 7 1.92 13.14 9.52
CA PRO A 7 1.71 12.75 8.12
C PRO A 7 2.54 11.52 7.73
N ASP A 8 3.75 11.36 8.28
CA ASP A 8 4.61 10.20 8.01
C ASP A 8 4.07 8.93 8.66
N ALA A 9 3.60 9.00 9.90
CA ALA A 9 2.96 7.87 10.58
C ALA A 9 1.71 7.38 9.82
N ARG A 10 0.84 8.30 9.39
CA ARG A 10 -0.35 7.96 8.60
C ARG A 10 0.02 7.32 7.26
N ARG A 11 1.03 7.86 6.58
CA ARG A 11 1.51 7.32 5.29
C ARG A 11 2.06 5.91 5.46
N ARG A 12 2.82 5.64 6.52
CA ARG A 12 3.33 4.29 6.84
C ARG A 12 2.20 3.29 7.07
N THR A 13 1.17 3.67 7.84
CA THR A 13 0.00 2.79 8.06
C THR A 13 -0.72 2.44 6.76
N LEU A 14 -0.88 3.39 5.84
CA LEU A 14 -1.48 3.13 4.53
C LEU A 14 -0.64 2.17 3.69
N ILE A 15 0.69 2.34 3.68
CA ILE A 15 1.61 1.46 2.97
C ILE A 15 1.52 0.03 3.54
N SER A 16 1.57 -0.15 4.86
CA SER A 16 1.44 -1.47 5.49
C SER A 16 0.10 -2.14 5.19
N SER A 17 -0.99 -1.37 5.12
CA SER A 17 -2.31 -1.88 4.71
C SER A 17 -2.33 -2.35 3.26
N LEU A 18 -1.70 -1.61 2.35
CA LEU A 18 -1.59 -1.99 0.94
C LEU A 18 -0.71 -3.24 0.77
N GLN A 19 0.39 -3.35 1.51
CA GLN A 19 1.29 -4.52 1.51
C GLN A 19 0.55 -5.80 1.90
N LEU A 20 -0.19 -5.76 3.02
CA LEU A 20 -0.95 -6.91 3.49
C LEU A 20 -1.96 -7.38 2.42
N ARG A 21 -2.76 -6.44 1.90
CA ARG A 21 -3.79 -6.75 0.90
C ARG A 21 -3.19 -7.24 -0.43
N TYR A 22 -2.02 -6.71 -0.82
CA TYR A 22 -1.32 -7.14 -2.01
C TYR A 22 -0.77 -8.57 -1.86
N SER A 23 -0.18 -8.89 -0.71
CA SER A 23 0.28 -10.26 -0.40
C SER A 23 -0.88 -11.26 -0.43
N GLU A 24 -2.04 -10.92 0.13
CA GLU A 24 -3.24 -11.77 0.05
C GLU A 24 -3.73 -11.96 -1.37
N ALA A 25 -3.80 -10.88 -2.17
CA ALA A 25 -4.17 -10.96 -3.58
C ALA A 25 -3.16 -11.81 -4.38
N GLN A 26 -1.87 -11.72 -4.07
CA GLN A 26 -0.82 -12.53 -4.68
C GLN A 26 -0.97 -14.02 -4.33
N LYS A 27 -1.17 -14.37 -3.06
CA LYS A 27 -1.41 -15.75 -2.62
C LYS A 27 -2.64 -16.37 -3.29
N ARG A 28 -3.66 -15.56 -3.58
CA ARG A 28 -4.91 -15.98 -4.24
C ARG A 28 -4.83 -15.97 -5.76
N GLY A 29 -3.76 -15.45 -6.36
CA GLY A 29 -3.68 -15.25 -7.81
C GLY A 29 -4.69 -14.21 -8.34
N ASP A 30 -5.19 -13.33 -7.49
CA ASP A 30 -6.26 -12.38 -7.83
C ASP A 30 -5.68 -11.12 -8.50
N ALA A 31 -5.57 -11.19 -9.84
CA ALA A 31 -5.11 -10.07 -10.65
C ALA A 31 -6.04 -8.84 -10.56
N LYS A 32 -7.34 -9.03 -10.33
CA LYS A 32 -8.30 -7.93 -10.22
C LYS A 32 -8.09 -7.18 -8.91
N ALA A 33 -7.90 -7.90 -7.80
CA ALA A 33 -7.58 -7.29 -6.51
C ALA A 33 -6.27 -6.51 -6.57
N LYS A 34 -5.23 -7.05 -7.23
CA LYS A 34 -3.98 -6.30 -7.46
C LYS A 34 -4.25 -4.99 -8.20
N LEU A 35 -4.98 -5.02 -9.32
CA LEU A 35 -5.29 -3.81 -10.10
C LEU A 35 -6.07 -2.76 -9.29
N VAL A 36 -6.99 -3.18 -8.43
CA VAL A 36 -7.71 -2.26 -7.52
C VAL A 36 -6.74 -1.60 -6.54
N LEU A 37 -5.81 -2.35 -5.95
CA LEU A 37 -4.80 -1.81 -5.04
C LEU A 37 -3.85 -0.82 -5.74
N PHE A 38 -3.47 -1.07 -7.00
CA PHE A 38 -2.71 -0.11 -7.79
C PHE A 38 -3.46 1.22 -7.97
N ARG A 39 -4.76 1.18 -8.28
CA ARG A 39 -5.58 2.39 -8.42
C ARG A 39 -5.72 3.14 -7.10
N GLU A 40 -5.97 2.41 -6.01
CA GLU A 40 -6.06 2.99 -4.67
C GLU A 40 -4.77 3.72 -4.29
N ALA A 41 -3.61 3.10 -4.55
CA ALA A 41 -2.32 3.71 -4.27
C ALA A 41 -2.08 5.01 -5.05
N VAL A 42 -2.49 5.06 -6.32
CA VAL A 42 -2.43 6.29 -7.15
C VAL A 42 -3.28 7.40 -6.53
N TYR A 43 -4.51 7.10 -6.08
CA TYR A 43 -5.36 8.08 -5.39
C TYR A 43 -4.75 8.58 -4.07
N LEU A 44 -4.00 7.72 -3.38
CA LEU A 44 -3.33 8.06 -2.12
C LEU A 44 -1.95 8.72 -2.32
N GLY A 45 -1.48 8.89 -3.57
CA GLY A 45 -0.14 9.39 -3.87
C GLY A 45 0.96 8.45 -3.34
N ILE A 46 0.68 7.15 -3.28
CA ILE A 46 1.61 6.10 -2.87
C ILE A 46 2.12 5.40 -4.14
N GLN A 47 3.43 5.35 -4.28
CA GLN A 47 4.07 4.64 -5.40
C GLN A 47 3.89 3.13 -5.22
N PRO A 48 3.50 2.39 -6.26
CA PRO A 48 3.25 0.95 -6.13
C PRO A 48 4.42 0.13 -5.60
N GLN A 49 5.65 0.51 -5.96
CA GLN A 49 6.87 -0.13 -5.48
C GLN A 49 6.95 -0.18 -3.94
N LEU A 50 6.34 0.78 -3.24
CA LEU A 50 6.35 0.83 -1.77
C LEU A 50 5.56 -0.31 -1.12
N PHE A 51 4.64 -0.97 -1.85
CA PHE A 51 3.83 -2.06 -1.30
C PHE A 51 3.82 -3.36 -2.11
N THR A 52 4.51 -3.38 -3.26
CA THR A 52 4.66 -4.58 -4.09
C THR A 52 6.02 -5.26 -3.97
N ASP A 53 6.99 -4.64 -3.28
CA ASP A 53 8.32 -5.22 -3.08
C ASP A 53 8.23 -6.38 -2.06
N ASP A 54 8.58 -7.57 -2.52
CA ASP A 54 8.64 -8.81 -1.75
C ASP A 54 10.06 -8.88 -1.15
N HIS A 55 10.29 -8.11 -0.08
CA HIS A 55 11.54 -8.17 0.69
C HIS A 55 11.64 -9.44 1.52
#